data_AF-A0A816UJV9-F1
#
_entry.id   AF-A0A816UJV9-F1
#
_cell.length_a   1.000
_cell.length_b   1.000
_cell.length_c   1.000
_cell.angle_alpha   90.00
_cell.angle_beta   90.00
_cell.angle_gamma   90.00
#
_symmetry.space_group_name_H-M   'P 1'
#
loop_
_entity.id
_entity.type
_entity.pdbx_description
1 polymer ?
#
loop_
_entity_poly.entity_id
_entity_poly.type
_entity_poly.pdbx_seq_one_letter_code
_entity_poly.pdbx_strand_id
1 'polypeptide(L)'
;MFFLIKINKCFRIFQRVFDDLIQLNPTIDNENRERTSSSTVNTSTQHEVTDKTTKVTDERNKYAVEICKRIRDKLDGSDPDPLIQRSISEQVRYTIREATDIENLATLYEGWTSW
;
A
#
# COMPACT_ATOMS: atom_id res chain seq x y z
N MET A 1 -15.76 19.33 -18.48
CA MET A 1 -15.63 20.01 -17.17
C MET A 1 -16.14 19.19 -15.98
N PHE A 2 -17.24 18.44 -16.10
CA PHE A 2 -17.80 17.63 -14.99
C PHE A 2 -16.98 16.40 -14.57
N PHE A 3 -16.21 15.80 -15.48
CA PHE A 3 -15.43 14.57 -15.21
C PHE A 3 -14.22 14.82 -14.29
N LEU A 4 -13.49 15.92 -14.52
CA LEU A 4 -12.39 16.35 -13.65
C LEU A 4 -12.89 16.70 -12.24
N ILE A 5 -14.06 17.32 -12.11
CA ILE A 5 -14.65 17.67 -10.81
C ILE A 5 -15.01 16.41 -10.02
N LYS A 6 -15.51 15.36 -10.70
CA LYS A 6 -15.78 14.06 -10.07
C LYS A 6 -14.50 13.36 -9.62
N ILE A 7 -13.46 13.33 -10.46
CA ILE A 7 -12.16 12.73 -10.12
C ILE A 7 -11.54 13.44 -8.91
N ASN A 8 -11.54 14.78 -8.92
CA ASN A 8 -11.03 15.56 -7.80
C ASN A 8 -11.85 15.37 -6.52
N LYS A 9 -13.18 15.22 -6.61
CA LYS A 9 -14.00 14.88 -5.43
C LYS A 9 -13.67 13.48 -4.88
N CYS A 10 -13.54 12.48 -5.74
CA CYS A 10 -13.16 11.13 -5.33
C CYS A 10 -11.76 11.10 -4.70
N PHE A 11 -10.80 11.83 -5.27
CA PHE A 11 -9.46 11.97 -4.73
C PHE A 11 -9.47 12.63 -3.35
N ARG A 12 -10.27 13.69 -3.14
CA ARG A 12 -10.40 14.35 -1.83
C ARG A 12 -11.08 13.47 -0.77
N ILE A 13 -12.08 12.68 -1.16
CA ILE A 13 -12.72 11.71 -0.26
C ILE A 13 -11.71 10.64 0.15
N PHE A 14 -10.95 10.12 -0.81
CA PHE A 14 -9.88 9.15 -0.55
C PHE A 14 -8.79 9.73 0.36
N GLN A 15 -8.32 10.96 0.10
CA GLN A 15 -7.36 11.63 0.96
C GLN A 15 -7.87 11.77 2.40
N ARG A 16 -9.12 12.16 2.59
CA ARG A 16 -9.72 12.30 3.93
C ARG A 16 -9.80 10.97 4.67
N VAL A 17 -10.34 9.93 4.01
CA VAL A 17 -10.44 8.58 4.61
C VAL A 17 -9.06 8.04 4.96
N PHE A 18 -8.07 8.29 4.11
CA PHE A 18 -6.70 7.88 4.38
C PHE A 18 -6.09 8.63 5.55
N ASP A 19 -6.21 9.96 5.59
CA ASP A 19 -5.59 10.76 6.65
C ASP A 19 -6.17 10.38 8.02
N ASP A 20 -7.47 10.06 8.06
CA ASP A 20 -8.14 9.48 9.23
C ASP A 20 -7.56 8.10 9.60
N LEU A 21 -7.16 7.28 8.62
CA LEU A 21 -6.55 5.96 8.84
C LEU A 21 -5.09 6.05 9.34
N ILE A 22 -4.30 7.01 8.85
CA ILE A 22 -2.88 7.17 9.24
C ILE A 22 -2.70 7.95 10.53
N GLN A 23 -3.49 9.01 10.78
CA GLN A 23 -3.39 9.79 12.03
C GLN A 23 -3.65 8.95 13.29
N LEU A 24 -4.29 7.79 13.14
CA LEU A 24 -4.61 6.89 14.24
C LEU A 24 -3.59 5.74 14.43
N ASN A 25 -2.53 5.67 13.61
CA ASN A 25 -1.47 4.67 13.77
C ASN A 25 -0.09 5.14 13.26
N PRO A 26 0.61 6.03 13.99
CA PRO A 26 1.89 6.61 13.57
C PRO A 26 3.07 5.62 13.60
N THR A 27 2.89 4.38 14.08
CA THR A 27 3.98 3.41 14.26
C THR A 27 4.34 2.60 13.01
N ILE A 28 3.49 2.57 11.98
CA ILE A 28 3.75 1.76 10.76
C ILE A 28 4.84 2.37 9.88
N ASP A 29 5.08 3.68 9.96
CA ASP A 29 6.07 4.35 9.09
C ASP A 29 7.52 4.02 9.46
N ASN A 30 7.80 3.60 10.71
CA ASN A 30 9.16 3.30 11.16
C ASN A 30 9.54 1.82 10.99
N GLU A 31 8.60 0.88 11.05
CA GLU A 31 8.90 -0.57 11.03
C GLU A 31 9.13 -1.17 9.63
N ASN A 32 8.64 -0.54 8.56
CA ASN A 32 8.78 -1.07 7.20
C ASN A 32 10.07 -0.63 6.49
N ARG A 33 10.84 0.30 7.07
CA ARG A 33 12.13 0.75 6.50
C ARG A 33 13.26 -0.28 6.68
N GLU A 34 13.08 -1.28 7.55
CA GLU A 34 14.08 -2.32 7.84
C GLU A 34 13.67 -3.73 7.38
N ARG A 35 12.48 -3.92 6.79
CA ARG A 35 11.90 -5.26 6.57
C ARG A 35 11.97 -5.82 5.13
N THR A 36 12.75 -5.21 4.22
CA THR A 36 13.07 -5.81 2.90
C THR A 36 14.09 -6.95 2.97
N SER A 37 14.24 -7.60 4.12
CA SER A 37 14.98 -8.84 4.28
C SER A 37 14.34 -9.65 5.41
N SER A 38 14.00 -10.91 5.13
CA SER A 38 13.41 -11.92 6.03
C SER A 38 11.88 -11.93 6.21
N SER A 39 11.26 -12.73 5.36
CA SER A 39 10.01 -13.45 5.63
C SER A 39 10.16 -14.31 6.88
N THR A 40 9.32 -14.19 7.90
CA THR A 40 9.01 -15.31 8.80
C THR A 40 7.64 -15.18 9.46
N VAL A 41 6.82 -16.19 9.20
CA VAL A 41 5.56 -16.55 9.86
C VAL A 41 5.74 -16.60 11.38
N ASN A 42 4.77 -16.13 12.18
CA ASN A 42 4.56 -16.60 13.55
C ASN A 42 3.10 -16.47 13.99
N THR A 43 2.45 -17.62 14.08
CA THR A 43 1.22 -17.91 14.85
C THR A 43 1.61 -18.08 16.33
N SER A 44 0.87 -17.50 17.28
CA SER A 44 0.75 -18.03 18.66
C SER A 44 -0.37 -17.38 19.47
N THR A 45 -1.24 -18.24 19.98
CA THR A 45 -2.33 -18.04 20.95
C THR A 45 -1.79 -17.88 22.39
N GLN A 46 -2.35 -17.00 23.22
CA GLN A 46 -2.95 -17.28 24.56
C GLN A 46 -2.97 -16.10 25.57
N HIS A 47 -4.15 -15.99 26.22
CA HIS A 47 -4.45 -15.66 27.63
C HIS A 47 -4.58 -14.21 28.18
N GLU A 48 -5.82 -13.95 28.62
CA GLU A 48 -6.25 -13.49 29.96
C GLU A 48 -6.61 -12.01 30.22
N VAL A 49 -7.74 -11.88 30.91
CA VAL A 49 -8.62 -10.72 31.09
C VAL A 49 -8.11 -9.80 32.19
N THR A 50 -7.95 -8.50 31.92
CA THR A 50 -8.22 -7.44 32.91
C THR A 50 -8.77 -6.17 32.25
N ASP A 51 -9.89 -5.76 32.82
CA ASP A 51 -10.59 -4.48 32.79
C ASP A 51 -9.81 -3.26 32.24
N LYS A 52 -10.40 -2.56 31.25
CA LYS A 52 -10.33 -1.11 30.99
C LYS A 52 -10.94 -0.74 29.63
N THR A 53 -11.99 0.06 29.69
CA THR A 53 -12.83 0.72 28.66
C THR A 53 -12.07 1.57 27.62
N THR A 54 -10.94 1.13 27.06
CA THR A 54 -10.18 1.93 26.07
C THR A 54 -9.25 1.10 25.18
N LYS A 55 -9.69 -0.09 24.76
CA LYS A 55 -8.88 -1.00 23.90
C LYS A 55 -9.64 -1.59 22.71
N VAL A 56 -10.60 -0.85 22.16
CA VAL A 56 -11.30 -1.25 20.92
C VAL A 56 -10.68 -0.57 19.68
N THR A 57 -9.67 0.28 19.87
CA THR A 57 -9.03 1.05 18.79
C THR A 57 -7.85 0.38 18.11
N ASP A 58 -7.33 -0.73 18.64
CA ASP A 58 -5.95 -1.15 18.33
C ASP A 58 -5.83 -2.32 17.35
N GLU A 59 -6.95 -2.85 16.87
CA GLU A 59 -6.95 -3.85 15.78
C GLU A 59 -7.63 -3.30 14.53
N ARG A 60 -7.26 -2.07 14.13
CA ARG A 60 -7.54 -1.65 12.76
C ARG A 60 -6.82 -2.61 11.81
N ASN A 61 -7.49 -2.95 10.70
CA ASN A 61 -6.95 -3.90 9.73
C ASN A 61 -5.62 -3.38 9.16
N LYS A 62 -4.49 -3.88 9.67
CA LYS A 62 -3.14 -3.49 9.21
C LYS A 62 -3.01 -3.65 7.69
N TYR A 63 -3.59 -4.71 7.14
CA TYR A 63 -3.63 -4.95 5.69
C TYR A 63 -4.39 -3.84 4.93
N ALA A 64 -5.49 -3.33 5.49
CA ALA A 64 -6.21 -2.21 4.88
C ALA A 64 -5.36 -0.92 4.87
N VAL A 65 -4.64 -0.66 5.97
CA VAL A 65 -3.73 0.50 6.06
C VAL A 65 -2.58 0.37 5.04
N GLU A 66 -1.98 -0.81 4.91
CA GLU A 66 -0.91 -1.09 3.93
C GLU A 66 -1.39 -0.94 2.49
N ILE A 67 -2.59 -1.45 2.15
CA ILE A 67 -3.18 -1.25 0.83
C ILE A 67 -3.38 0.23 0.55
N CYS A 68 -3.97 0.96 1.50
CA CYS A 68 -4.19 2.40 1.36
C CYS A 68 -2.86 3.12 1.11
N LYS A 69 -1.82 2.83 1.90
CA LYS A 69 -0.46 3.38 1.73
C LYS A 69 0.09 3.11 0.33
N ARG A 70 0.01 1.87 -0.14
CA ARG A 70 0.48 1.50 -1.47
C ARG A 70 -0.29 2.19 -2.60
N ILE A 71 -1.60 2.36 -2.44
CA ILE A 71 -2.42 3.11 -3.41
C ILE A 71 -1.97 4.59 -3.45
N ARG A 72 -1.70 5.19 -2.29
CA ARG A 72 -1.17 6.56 -2.22
C ARG A 72 0.20 6.66 -2.90
N ASP A 73 1.14 5.77 -2.59
CA ASP A 73 2.48 5.79 -3.19
C ASP A 73 2.40 5.67 -4.72
N LYS A 74 1.48 4.86 -5.23
CA LYS A 74 1.20 4.76 -6.68
C LYS A 74 0.63 6.04 -7.28
N LEU A 75 -0.27 6.72 -6.58
CA LEU A 75 -0.89 7.97 -7.06
C LEU A 75 0.05 9.18 -6.97
N ASP A 76 0.89 9.24 -5.94
CA ASP A 76 1.83 10.33 -5.71
C ASP A 76 3.11 10.18 -6.55
N GLY A 77 3.35 8.99 -7.13
CA GLY A 77 4.49 8.68 -7.98
C GLY A 77 5.71 8.14 -7.27
N SER A 78 5.54 7.73 -6.01
CA SER A 78 6.57 7.19 -5.13
C SER A 78 6.60 5.65 -5.11
N ASP A 79 5.83 4.98 -5.97
CA ASP A 79 5.93 3.53 -6.23
C ASP A 79 6.89 3.30 -7.42
N PRO A 80 7.85 2.37 -7.36
CA PRO A 80 8.16 1.45 -6.26
C PRO A 80 9.06 2.00 -5.12
N ASP A 81 9.70 3.15 -5.31
CA ASP A 81 10.66 3.70 -4.34
C ASP A 81 10.10 4.96 -3.65
N PRO A 82 9.80 4.92 -2.34
CA PRO A 82 9.18 6.03 -1.62
C PRO A 82 10.04 7.30 -1.56
N LEU A 83 11.35 7.20 -1.81
CA LEU A 83 12.27 8.33 -1.83
C LEU A 83 12.27 9.07 -3.17
N ILE A 84 11.74 8.44 -4.23
CA ILE A 84 11.81 8.94 -5.59
C ILE A 84 10.41 9.22 -6.10
N GLN A 85 10.05 10.50 -6.20
CA GLN A 85 8.81 10.92 -6.84
C GLN A 85 9.01 11.02 -8.36
N ARG A 86 8.31 10.16 -9.12
CA ARG A 86 8.39 10.09 -10.59
C ARG A 86 7.31 10.95 -11.24
N SER A 87 7.65 11.58 -12.36
CA SER A 87 6.66 12.21 -13.24
C SER A 87 5.72 11.17 -13.86
N ILE A 88 4.53 11.60 -14.31
CA ILE A 88 3.55 10.70 -14.94
C ILE A 88 4.16 9.95 -16.13
N SER A 89 4.96 10.63 -16.96
CA SER A 89 5.64 10.02 -18.11
C SER A 89 6.63 8.93 -17.69
N GLU A 90 7.38 9.15 -16.61
CA GLU A 90 8.31 8.15 -16.07
C GLU A 90 7.58 6.98 -15.42
N GLN A 91 6.48 7.24 -14.70
CA GLN A 91 5.63 6.19 -14.13
C GLN A 91 5.11 5.26 -15.24
N VAL A 92 4.52 5.84 -16.29
CA VAL A 92 4.01 5.06 -17.44
C VAL A 92 5.14 4.28 -18.12
N ARG A 93 6.28 4.91 -18.34
CA ARG A 93 7.45 4.26 -18.95
C ARG A 93 7.95 3.09 -18.10
N TYR A 94 8.02 3.27 -16.79
CA TYR A 94 8.38 2.23 -15.84
C TYR A 94 7.40 1.06 -15.92
N THR A 95 6.08 1.32 -15.83
CA THR A 95 5.05 0.29 -15.89
C THR A 95 5.11 -0.54 -17.18
N ILE A 96 5.27 0.13 -18.34
CA ILE A 96 5.40 -0.58 -19.62
C ILE A 96 6.64 -1.47 -19.62
N ARG A 97 7.78 -0.95 -19.15
CA ARG A 97 9.03 -1.72 -19.10
C ARG A 97 8.88 -2.97 -18.23
N GLU A 98 8.37 -2.84 -17.01
CA GLU A 98 8.20 -3.99 -16.11
C GLU A 98 7.22 -5.03 -16.68
N ALA A 99 6.15 -4.58 -17.33
CA ALA A 99 5.15 -5.47 -17.92
C ALA A 99 5.61 -6.17 -19.21
N THR A 100 6.69 -5.69 -19.83
CA THR A 100 7.25 -6.25 -21.07
C THR A 100 8.60 -6.93 -20.86
N ASP A 101 9.10 -6.95 -19.62
CA ASP A 101 10.35 -7.60 -19.28
C ASP A 101 10.18 -9.12 -19.34
N ILE A 102 11.07 -9.78 -20.10
CA ILE A 102 11.05 -11.23 -20.31
C ILE A 102 11.25 -11.95 -18.98
N GLU A 103 12.09 -11.42 -18.09
CA GLU A 103 12.33 -12.03 -16.77
C GLU A 103 11.06 -12.03 -15.92
N ASN A 104 10.29 -10.92 -15.93
CA ASN A 104 9.01 -10.84 -15.23
C ASN A 104 7.98 -11.79 -15.87
N LEU A 105 7.92 -11.85 -17.21
CA LEU A 105 6.99 -12.70 -17.95
C LEU A 105 7.26 -14.20 -17.76
N ALA A 106 8.53 -14.59 -17.63
CA ALA A 106 8.96 -15.98 -17.43
C ALA A 106 8.64 -16.51 -16.03
N THR A 107 8.44 -15.63 -15.03
CA THR A 107 8.06 -16.02 -13.66
C THR A 107 6.55 -16.20 -13.47
N LEU A 108 5.75 -15.81 -14.47
CA LEU A 108 4.30 -15.96 -14.39
C LEU A 108 3.92 -17.45 -14.38
N TYR A 109 2.86 -17.76 -13.64
CA TYR A 109 2.30 -19.11 -13.64
C TYR A 109 1.89 -19.51 -15.06
N GLU A 110 2.16 -20.75 -15.46
CA GLU A 110 2.01 -21.25 -16.85
C GLU A 110 0.62 -20.97 -17.47
N GLY A 111 -0.44 -20.98 -16.65
CA GLY A 111 -1.80 -20.68 -17.09
C GLY A 111 -2.06 -19.22 -17.46
N TRP A 112 -1.11 -18.30 -17.22
CA TRP A 112 -1.17 -16.91 -17.66
C TRP A 112 -0.78 -16.71 -19.12
N THR A 113 -0.26 -17.75 -19.78
CA THR A 113 0.08 -17.75 -21.22
C THR A 113 0.86 -16.50 -21.65
N SER A 114 2.02 -16.28 -21.04
CA SER A 114 2.84 -15.07 -21.22
C SER A 114 3.68 -15.04 -22.51
N TRP A 115 3.46 -16.00 -23.41
CA TRP A 115 4.15 -16.19 -24.70
C TRP A 115 3.36 -15.68 -25.90
#